data_AF-A0A931AEM1-F1
#
_entry.id   AF-A0A931AEM1-F1
#
_cell.length_a   1.000
_cell.length_b   1.000
_cell.length_c   1.000
_cell.angle_alpha   90.00
_cell.angle_beta   90.00
_cell.angle_gamma   90.00
#
_symmetry.space_group_name_H-M   'P 1'
#
loop_
_entity.id
_entity.type
_entity.pdbx_description
1 polymer ?
#
loop_
_entity_poly.entity_id
_entity_poly.type
_entity_poly.pdbx_seq_one_letter_code
_entity_poly.pdbx_strand_id
1 'polypeptide(L)' 'MEFTEWIRGRTDEQLRALVSARPELITPVPAHLEGLASRAGSPSAIGRVLDRLDRVTLAVVETLAVQG' A
#
# COMPACT_ATOMS: atom_id res chain seq x y z
N MET A 1 -6.63 -13.98 -3.57
CA MET A 1 -7.41 -12.76 -3.82
C MET A 1 -6.40 -11.67 -4.08
N GLU A 2 -6.20 -11.34 -5.35
CA GLU A 2 -5.04 -10.56 -5.81
C GLU A 2 -5.17 -9.12 -5.30
N PHE A 3 -4.11 -8.56 -4.70
CA PHE A 3 -4.07 -7.15 -4.27
C PHE A 3 -4.45 -6.19 -5.41
N THR A 4 -4.15 -6.59 -6.65
CA THR A 4 -4.60 -5.97 -7.89
C THR A 4 -6.13 -5.84 -7.99
N GLU A 5 -6.90 -6.87 -7.64
CA GLU A 5 -8.38 -6.81 -7.65
C GLU A 5 -8.90 -5.85 -6.58
N TRP A 6 -8.26 -5.83 -5.41
CA TRP A 6 -8.61 -4.88 -4.35
C TRP A 6 -8.39 -3.43 -4.78
N ILE A 7 -7.28 -3.14 -5.49
CA ILE A 7 -7.01 -1.83 -6.09
C ILE A 7 -8.02 -1.50 -7.19
N ARG A 8 -8.35 -2.48 -8.06
CA ARG A 8 -9.32 -2.30 -9.15
C ARG A 8 -10.73 -1.95 -8.64
N GLY A 9 -11.09 -2.38 -7.42
CA GLY A 9 -12.36 -2.04 -6.79
C GLY A 9 -12.37 -0.67 -6.08
N ARG A 10 -11.30 0.13 -6.13
CA ARG A 10 -11.26 1.47 -5.51
C ARG A 10 -11.77 2.55 -6.46
N THR A 11 -12.31 3.62 -5.89
CA THR A 11 -12.69 4.82 -6.66
C THR A 11 -11.46 5.64 -7.03
N ASP A 12 -11.57 6.47 -8.07
CA ASP A 12 -10.49 7.39 -8.48
C ASP A 12 -10.04 8.32 -7.34
N GLU A 13 -10.96 8.74 -6.47
CA GLU A 13 -10.65 9.57 -5.32
C GLU A 13 -9.83 8.81 -4.28
N GLN A 14 -10.15 7.54 -4.03
CA GLN A 14 -9.37 6.67 -3.14
C GLN A 14 -7.96 6.40 -3.71
N LEU A 15 -7.85 6.20 -5.03
CA LEU A 15 -6.57 6.04 -5.70
C LEU A 15 -5.75 7.34 -5.66
N ARG A 16 -6.38 8.49 -5.89
CA ARG A 16 -5.72 9.81 -5.76
C ARG A 16 -5.23 10.04 -4.34
N ALA A 17 -6.02 9.72 -3.33
CA ALA A 17 -5.62 9.83 -1.93
C ALA A 17 -4.41 8.93 -1.61
N LEU A 18 -4.44 7.68 -2.07
CA LEU A 18 -3.31 6.75 -1.93
C LEU A 18 -2.02 7.31 -2.54
N VAL A 19 -2.10 7.76 -3.79
CA VAL A 19 -0.95 8.30 -4.53
C VAL A 19 -0.45 9.62 -3.93
N SER A 20 -1.34 10.47 -3.43
CA SER A 20 -0.97 11.71 -2.77
C SER A 20 -0.25 11.47 -1.45
N ALA A 21 -0.67 10.46 -0.69
CA ALA A 21 0.00 10.05 0.55
C ALA A 21 1.34 9.33 0.28
N ARG A 22 1.49 8.73 -0.90
CA ARG A 22 2.60 7.84 -1.30
C ARG A 22 3.06 8.09 -2.75
N PRO A 23 3.65 9.28 -3.03
CA PRO A 23 4.03 9.68 -4.38
C PRO A 23 5.11 8.78 -4.99
N GLU A 24 5.84 8.03 -4.17
CA GLU A 24 6.87 7.11 -4.66
C GLU A 24 6.28 5.84 -5.29
N LEU A 25 5.01 5.52 -5.05
CA LEU A 25 4.35 4.37 -5.68
C LEU A 25 4.08 4.60 -7.17
N ILE A 26 4.00 5.86 -7.60
CA ILE A 26 3.72 6.25 -8.98
C ILE A 26 4.95 6.76 -9.72
N THR A 27 6.14 6.66 -9.16
CA THR A 27 7.35 7.19 -9.80
C THR A 27 8.30 6.05 -10.16
N PRO A 28 8.58 5.80 -11.45
CA PRO A 28 7.92 6.35 -12.65
C PRO A 28 6.48 5.84 -12.80
N VAL A 29 5.63 6.60 -13.53
CA VAL A 29 4.18 6.32 -13.65
C VAL A 29 3.95 4.91 -14.19
N PRO A 30 3.29 4.01 -13.43
CA PRO A 30 2.98 2.68 -13.92
C PRO A 30 1.95 2.76 -15.03
N ALA A 31 2.11 1.93 -16.07
CA ALA A 31 1.16 1.87 -17.19
C ALA A 31 -0.21 1.28 -16.77
N HIS A 32 -0.23 0.42 -15.74
CA HIS A 32 -1.41 -0.34 -15.34
C HIS A 32 -1.51 -0.49 -13.81
N LEU A 33 -2.72 -0.78 -13.31
CA LEU A 33 -2.99 -1.00 -11.88
C LEU A 33 -2.21 -2.20 -11.30
N GLU A 34 -1.87 -3.20 -12.11
CA GLU A 34 -1.00 -4.31 -11.72
C GLU A 34 0.39 -3.83 -11.30
N GLY A 35 0.96 -2.87 -12.03
CA GLY A 35 2.25 -2.28 -11.68
C GLY A 35 2.17 -1.45 -10.39
N LEU A 36 1.05 -0.76 -10.16
CA LEU A 36 0.79 -0.06 -8.90
C LEU A 36 0.68 -1.05 -7.73
N ALA A 37 -0.08 -2.13 -7.90
CA ALA A 37 -0.25 -3.18 -6.91
C ALA A 37 1.08 -3.84 -6.54
N SER A 38 1.87 -4.23 -7.55
CA SER A 38 3.19 -4.82 -7.36
C SER A 38 4.14 -3.89 -6.57
N ARG A 39 4.15 -2.60 -6.89
CA ARG A 39 4.98 -1.61 -6.15
C ARG A 39 4.51 -1.41 -4.73
N ALA A 40 3.20 -1.25 -4.53
CA ALA A 40 2.64 -1.06 -3.20
C ALA A 40 2.82 -2.30 -2.30
N GLY A 41 2.84 -3.51 -2.88
CA GLY A 41 3.15 -4.76 -2.17
C GLY A 41 4.65 -5.06 -2.01
N SER A 42 5.55 -4.21 -2.51
CA SER A 42 6.99 -4.47 -2.41
C SER A 42 7.51 -4.35 -0.98
N PRO A 43 8.51 -5.15 -0.56
CA PRO A 43 9.07 -5.08 0.79
C PRO A 43 9.56 -3.68 1.17
N SER A 44 10.17 -2.94 0.23
CA SER A 44 10.63 -1.57 0.45
C SER A 44 9.47 -0.59 0.66
N ALA A 45 8.35 -0.76 -0.07
CA ALA A 45 7.18 0.08 0.10
C ALA A 45 6.47 -0.19 1.43
N ILE A 46 6.41 -1.46 1.84
CA ILE A 46 5.87 -1.87 3.14
C ILE A 46 6.76 -1.37 4.27
N GLY A 47 8.09 -1.57 4.19
CA GLY A 47 9.06 -1.10 5.18
C GLY A 47 8.92 0.40 5.46
N ARG A 48 8.82 1.24 4.41
CA ARG A 48 8.58 2.68 4.58
C ARG A 48 7.27 3.04 5.28
N VAL A 49 6.24 2.19 5.19
CA VAL A 49 5.00 2.40 5.97
C VAL A 49 5.26 2.08 7.42
N LEU A 50 5.85 0.91 7.68
CA LEU A 50 6.15 0.44 9.02
C LEU A 50 7.06 1.43 9.76
N ASP A 51 8.05 2.00 9.07
CA ASP A 51 8.95 3.04 9.62
C ASP A 51 8.20 4.33 10.03
N ARG A 52 7.04 4.61 9.43
CA ARG A 52 6.20 5.77 9.77
C ARG A 52 5.22 5.48 10.90
N LEU A 53 5.02 4.21 11.26
CA LEU A 53 4.16 3.83 12.38
C LEU A 53 4.93 4.02 13.68
N ASP A 54 4.26 4.59 14.68
CA ASP A 54 4.78 4.53 16.03
C ASP A 54 4.72 3.08 16.55
N ARG A 55 5.45 2.81 17.64
CA ARG A 55 5.60 1.47 18.20
C ARG A 55 4.26 0.84 18.64
N VAL A 56 3.29 1.65 19.08
CA VAL A 56 1.98 1.14 19.50
C VAL A 56 1.18 0.73 18.28
N THR A 57 1.15 1.58 17.25
CA THR A 57 0.45 1.28 16.00
C THR A 57 1.05 0.06 15.30
N LEU A 58 2.37 -0.07 15.28
CA LEU A 58 3.06 -1.24 14.74
C LEU A 58 2.66 -2.53 15.49
N ALA A 59 2.67 -2.52 16.83
CA ALA A 59 2.31 -3.69 17.63
C ALA A 59 0.85 -4.15 17.41
N VAL A 60 -0.08 -3.20 17.21
CA VAL A 60 -1.47 -3.51 16.85
C VAL A 60 -1.54 -4.20 15.49
N VAL A 61 -0.84 -3.68 14.48
CA VAL A 61 -0.80 -4.27 13.13
C VAL A 61 -0.20 -5.68 13.15
N GLU A 62 0.91 -5.88 13.87
CA GLU A 62 1.55 -7.19 14.04
C GLU A 62 0.60 -8.19 14.72
N THR A 63 -0.08 -7.76 15.78
CA THR A 63 -1.07 -8.60 16.49
C THR A 63 -2.20 -9.01 15.55
N LEU A 64 -2.74 -8.08 14.76
CA LEU A 64 -3.80 -8.40 13.80
C LEU A 64 -3.32 -9.34 12.68
N ALA A 65 -2.07 -9.19 12.24
CA ALA A 65 -1.49 -10.04 11.20
C ALA A 65 -1.27 -11.49 11.63
N VAL A 66 -0.93 -11.72 12.92
CA VAL A 66 -0.76 -13.08 13.47
C VAL A 66 -2.10 -13.78 13.75
N GLN A 67 -3.18 -13.00 13.94
CA GLN A 67 -4.51 -13.50 14.25
C GLN A 67 -5.41 -13.72 13.01
N GLY A 68 -4.97 -13.30 11.82
CA GLY A 68 -5.71 -13.39 10.56
C GLY A 68 -5.15 -14.43 9.60
#